data_AF-A0A0F9HDE1-F1
#
_entry.id   AF-A0A0F9HDE1-F1
#
_cell.length_a   1.000
_cell.length_b   1.000
_cell.length_c   1.000
_cell.angle_alpha   90.00
_cell.angle_beta   90.00
_cell.angle_gamma   90.00
#
_symmetry.space_group_name_H-M   'P 1'
#
loop_
_entity.id
_entity.type
_entity.pdbx_description
1 polymer ?
#
loop_
_entity_poly.entity_id
_entity_poly.type
_entity_poly.pdbx_seq_one_letter_code
_entity_poly.pdbx_strand_id
1 'polypeptide(L)'
;MPDTPKETKDALNAADWKAIAEYIKAEKERRKEARAHKEKQWAEVDRQLRMEPLPRVVASGEEKDWFPNTEMPMQFDTLEVTAADAKRLIFPRGTEWYSVNSELSDEYLRRFQRRRRTKPLIGSQPLPTQLDQETADVLVKTVIDHYHRLFDFRANVVSFAIEAIKYGTAVSQVREVNHPNLSNDFRGLKGNIRGPAMIPRSIKNTYLDDTPHSAMSEGLFSAPATIESSFQHLEKLKKAARLGGKDQGWMIGQIKELEPLGQADNKQGHVELLKWEGDLIVPRKGKSIFLPNVLVTVAVGNNAPRPVRFRENLVPFHSYVIGHYMREDVRDPYGVSA
;
A
#
# COMPACT_ATOMS: atom_id res chain seq x y z
N MET A 1 -26.35 3.93 -6.86
CA MET A 1 -25.77 4.85 -7.87
C MET A 1 -26.46 4.55 -9.19
N PRO A 2 -26.99 5.55 -9.91
CA PRO A 2 -27.51 5.32 -11.24
C PRO A 2 -26.33 4.92 -12.16
N ASP A 3 -26.58 3.93 -13.01
CA ASP A 3 -25.61 3.28 -13.88
C ASP A 3 -24.93 4.27 -14.85
N THR A 4 -23.82 4.87 -14.44
CA THR A 4 -22.85 5.38 -15.39
C THR A 4 -22.32 4.17 -16.16
N PRO A 5 -22.46 4.10 -17.49
CA PRO A 5 -21.94 2.97 -18.26
C PRO A 5 -20.44 2.87 -17.99
N LYS A 6 -20.00 1.73 -17.42
CA LYS A 6 -18.58 1.41 -17.27
C LYS A 6 -17.99 1.32 -18.67
N GLU A 7 -17.37 2.40 -19.13
CA GLU A 7 -16.57 2.38 -20.34
C GLU A 7 -15.32 1.55 -20.03
N THR A 8 -15.28 0.32 -20.56
CA THR A 8 -14.23 -0.65 -20.32
C THR A 8 -12.94 -0.28 -21.06
N LYS A 9 -11.84 -0.97 -20.71
CA LYS A 9 -10.54 -0.92 -21.40
C LYS A 9 -10.61 -0.86 -22.93
N ASP A 10 -11.62 -1.48 -23.53
CA ASP A 10 -11.79 -1.59 -24.99
C ASP A 10 -12.17 -0.25 -25.67
N ALA A 11 -12.63 0.74 -24.88
CA ALA A 11 -12.95 2.08 -25.37
C ALA A 11 -11.71 2.98 -25.58
N LEU A 12 -10.53 2.57 -25.07
CA LEU A 12 -9.31 3.38 -25.05
C LEU A 12 -8.43 3.12 -26.28
N ASN A 13 -8.08 4.20 -26.99
CA ASN A 13 -7.15 4.19 -28.12
C ASN A 13 -5.69 4.40 -27.65
N ALA A 14 -4.73 4.25 -28.57
CA ALA A 14 -3.31 4.40 -28.25
C ALA A 14 -2.93 5.82 -27.76
N ALA A 15 -3.63 6.86 -28.22
CA ALA A 15 -3.39 8.23 -27.78
C ALA A 15 -3.87 8.46 -26.34
N ASP A 16 -5.00 7.86 -25.94
CA ASP A 16 -5.48 7.92 -24.55
C ASP A 16 -4.50 7.25 -23.60
N TRP A 17 -3.97 6.07 -23.98
CA TRP A 17 -2.96 5.38 -23.18
C TRP A 17 -1.70 6.22 -22.96
N LYS A 18 -1.28 6.98 -23.97
CA LYS A 18 -0.17 7.93 -23.87
C LYS A 18 -0.54 9.10 -22.95
N ALA A 19 -1.72 9.68 -23.13
CA ALA A 19 -2.21 10.78 -22.29
C ALA A 19 -2.32 10.38 -20.82
N ILE A 20 -2.81 9.18 -20.51
CA ILE A 20 -2.86 8.62 -19.16
C ILE A 20 -1.45 8.53 -18.55
N ALA A 21 -0.49 8.01 -19.31
CA ALA A 21 0.87 7.84 -18.82
C ALA A 21 1.58 9.18 -18.55
N GLU A 22 1.37 10.16 -19.43
CA GLU A 22 1.86 11.53 -19.26
C GLU A 22 1.19 12.22 -18.06
N TYR A 23 -0.13 12.07 -17.92
CA TYR A 23 -0.90 12.61 -16.80
C TYR A 23 -0.41 12.05 -15.45
N ILE A 24 -0.31 10.73 -15.30
CA ILE A 24 0.16 10.11 -14.05
C ILE A 24 1.56 10.59 -13.68
N LYS A 25 2.46 10.74 -14.67
CA LYS A 25 3.81 11.27 -14.44
C LYS A 25 3.76 12.73 -14.00
N ALA A 26 3.01 13.57 -14.70
CA ALA A 26 2.88 14.99 -14.38
C ALA A 26 2.25 15.21 -13.00
N GLU A 27 1.22 14.44 -12.67
CA GLU A 27 0.54 14.49 -11.38
C GLU A 27 1.47 14.08 -10.23
N LYS A 28 2.30 13.05 -10.44
CA LYS A 28 3.34 12.69 -9.46
C LYS A 28 4.35 13.81 -9.25
N GLU A 29 4.83 14.48 -10.30
CA GLU A 29 5.78 15.61 -10.14
C GLU A 29 5.11 16.80 -9.46
N ARG A 30 3.86 17.14 -9.81
CA ARG A 30 3.05 18.17 -9.11
C ARG A 30 2.96 17.88 -7.62
N ARG A 31 2.58 16.66 -7.24
CA ARG A 31 2.47 16.25 -5.82
C ARG A 31 3.82 16.24 -5.12
N LYS A 32 4.89 15.88 -5.84
CA LYS A 32 6.27 15.92 -5.32
C LYS A 32 6.69 17.35 -4.98
N GLU A 33 6.41 18.31 -5.85
CA GLU A 33 6.68 19.73 -5.61
C GLU A 33 5.86 20.26 -4.42
N ALA A 34 4.56 19.94 -4.35
CA ALA A 34 3.69 20.37 -3.26
C ALA A 34 4.18 19.88 -1.88
N ARG A 35 4.64 18.63 -1.79
CA ARG A 35 5.14 18.04 -0.54
C ARG A 35 6.62 18.29 -0.26
N ALA A 36 7.33 19.07 -1.08
CA ALA A 36 8.78 19.27 -0.96
C ALA A 36 9.20 19.82 0.42
N HIS A 37 8.35 20.63 1.05
CA HIS A 37 8.58 21.14 2.40
C HIS A 37 8.51 20.02 3.46
N LYS A 38 7.57 19.08 3.34
CA LYS A 38 7.49 17.90 4.21
C LYS A 38 8.68 16.95 3.99
N GLU A 39 9.12 16.77 2.74
CA GLU A 39 10.31 15.96 2.45
C GLU A 39 11.57 16.49 3.14
N LYS A 40 11.70 17.82 3.31
CA LYS A 40 12.77 18.42 4.11
C LYS A 40 12.66 18.05 5.60
N GLN A 41 11.45 18.09 6.16
CA GLN A 41 11.20 17.66 7.54
C GLN A 41 11.51 16.17 7.72
N TRP A 42 11.09 15.32 6.79
CA TRP A 42 11.39 13.89 6.84
C TRP A 42 12.87 13.58 6.67
N ALA A 43 13.61 14.38 5.90
CA ALA A 43 15.05 14.27 5.77
C ALA A 43 15.77 14.65 7.07
N GLU A 44 15.25 15.62 7.80
CA GLU A 44 15.75 16.02 9.12
C GLU A 44 15.53 14.91 10.16
N VAL A 45 14.34 14.28 10.19
CA VAL A 45 14.08 13.10 11.02
C VAL A 45 15.05 11.95 10.69
N ASP A 46 15.32 11.71 9.40
CA ASP A 46 16.29 10.70 8.99
C ASP A 46 17.71 11.02 9.44
N ARG A 47 18.12 12.29 9.39
CA ARG A 47 19.43 12.76 9.86
C ARG A 47 19.59 12.49 11.36
N GLN A 48 18.57 12.84 12.15
CA GLN A 48 18.54 12.60 13.59
C GLN A 48 18.64 11.11 13.91
N LEU A 49 17.87 10.26 13.19
CA LEU A 49 17.94 8.81 13.32
C LEU A 49 19.30 8.21 12.97
N ARG A 50 20.03 8.81 12.02
CA ARG A 50 21.41 8.42 11.66
C ARG A 50 22.46 8.99 12.60
N MET A 51 22.06 9.84 13.56
CA MET A 51 22.97 10.55 14.47
C MET A 51 24.00 11.41 13.73
N GLU A 52 23.64 11.96 12.57
CA GLU A 52 24.51 12.83 11.77
C GLU A 52 24.42 14.27 12.29
N PRO A 53 25.41 14.82 13.01
CA PRO A 53 25.29 16.15 13.60
C PRO A 53 25.21 17.27 12.56
N LEU A 54 24.44 18.33 12.85
CA LEU A 54 24.48 19.55 12.03
C LEU A 54 25.81 20.29 12.25
N PRO A 55 26.41 20.85 11.19
CA PRO A 55 27.58 21.72 11.34
C PRO A 55 27.18 22.94 12.17
N ARG A 56 27.82 23.11 13.34
CA ARG A 56 27.54 24.24 14.22
C ARG A 56 28.15 25.51 13.63
N VAL A 57 27.36 26.58 13.58
CA VAL A 57 27.88 27.92 13.33
C VAL A 57 28.18 28.55 14.68
N VAL A 58 29.42 28.42 15.15
CA VAL A 58 29.88 29.13 16.35
C VAL A 58 30.34 30.54 16.00
N ALA A 59 30.09 31.50 16.90
CA ALA A 59 30.55 32.88 16.75
C ALA A 59 32.09 33.01 16.69
N SER A 60 32.83 32.02 17.22
CA SER A 60 34.30 31.96 17.16
C SER A 60 34.86 31.47 15.82
N GLY A 61 34.03 30.86 14.96
CA GLY A 61 34.48 30.25 13.70
C GLY A 61 35.23 28.90 13.84
N GLU A 62 35.36 28.34 15.04
CA GLU A 62 36.05 27.05 15.24
C GLU A 62 35.11 25.84 15.10
N GLU A 63 35.55 24.80 14.39
CA GLU A 63 34.73 23.61 14.09
C GLU A 63 34.41 22.72 15.31
N LYS A 64 35.11 22.94 16.44
CA LYS A 64 34.99 22.13 17.66
C LYS A 64 34.59 22.98 18.85
N ASP A 65 33.38 22.72 19.34
CA ASP A 65 32.85 23.31 20.57
C ASP A 65 32.82 22.25 21.69
N TRP A 66 32.98 22.69 22.94
CA TRP A 66 33.10 21.82 24.11
C TRP A 66 31.76 21.23 24.57
N PHE A 67 30.63 21.81 24.11
CA PHE A 67 29.30 21.37 24.51
C PHE A 67 28.88 20.09 23.75
N PRO A 68 28.49 19.00 24.43
CA PRO A 68 28.10 17.75 23.77
C PRO A 68 26.79 17.91 22.98
N ASN A 69 26.64 17.19 21.86
CA ASN A 69 25.37 17.11 21.12
C ASN A 69 24.36 16.27 21.92
N THR A 70 23.60 16.90 22.82
CA THR A 70 22.58 16.22 23.65
C THR A 70 21.24 16.03 22.93
N GLU A 71 20.97 16.81 21.89
CA GLU A 71 19.70 16.81 21.15
C GLU A 71 19.41 15.46 20.47
N MET A 72 20.37 14.94 19.69
CA MET A 72 20.13 13.74 18.86
C MET A 72 19.86 12.48 19.71
N PRO A 73 20.62 12.19 20.78
CA PRO A 73 20.29 11.07 21.68
C PRO A 73 18.91 11.19 22.32
N MET A 74 18.55 12.39 22.79
CA MET A 74 17.24 12.61 23.44
C MET A 74 16.07 12.41 22.47
N GLN A 75 16.20 12.86 21.23
CA GLN A 75 15.18 12.66 20.18
C GLN A 75 15.05 11.18 19.81
N PHE A 76 16.17 10.47 19.68
CA PHE A 76 16.16 9.03 19.40
C PHE A 76 15.50 8.23 20.54
N ASP A 77 15.89 8.51 21.79
CA ASP A 77 15.32 7.85 22.97
C ASP A 77 13.81 8.10 23.05
N THR A 78 13.37 9.33 22.77
CA THR A 78 11.94 9.70 22.76
C THR A 78 11.17 8.91 21.70
N LEU A 79 11.73 8.78 20.48
CA LEU A 79 11.11 8.01 19.41
C LEU A 79 11.03 6.52 19.74
N GLU A 80 12.08 5.94 20.33
CA GLU A 80 12.11 4.55 20.76
C GLU A 80 11.04 4.28 21.82
N VAL A 81 10.98 5.11 22.86
CA VAL A 81 9.98 4.99 23.94
C VAL A 81 8.57 5.13 23.39
N THR A 82 8.32 6.14 22.54
CA THR A 82 7.00 6.38 21.95
C THR A 82 6.56 5.20 21.06
N ALA A 83 7.47 4.67 20.24
CA ALA A 83 7.18 3.50 19.42
C ALA A 83 6.93 2.24 20.27
N ALA A 84 7.69 2.05 21.35
CA ALA A 84 7.52 0.93 22.27
C ALA A 84 6.16 0.98 22.98
N ASP A 85 5.73 2.17 23.40
CA ASP A 85 4.45 2.37 24.06
C ASP A 85 3.28 2.24 23.08
N ALA A 86 3.38 2.81 21.87
CA ALA A 86 2.41 2.59 20.81
C ALA A 86 2.23 1.09 20.52
N LYS A 87 3.32 0.34 20.42
CA LYS A 87 3.26 -1.13 20.23
C LYS A 87 2.52 -1.83 21.37
N ARG A 88 2.76 -1.44 22.63
CA ARG A 88 2.10 -2.04 23.80
C ARG A 88 0.60 -1.73 23.84
N LEU A 89 0.20 -0.54 23.39
CA LEU A 89 -1.20 -0.13 23.32
C LEU A 89 -1.96 -0.84 22.19
N ILE A 90 -1.36 -0.93 21.00
CA ILE A 90 -1.98 -1.60 19.84
C ILE A 90 -2.04 -3.12 20.06
N PHE A 91 -0.98 -3.70 20.60
CA PHE A 91 -0.90 -5.12 20.90
C PHE A 91 -0.56 -5.35 22.38
N PRO A 92 -1.58 -5.34 23.26
CA PRO A 92 -1.43 -5.77 24.64
C PRO A 92 -0.81 -7.16 24.73
N ARG A 93 -0.17 -7.48 25.86
CA ARG A 93 0.52 -8.77 26.06
C ARG A 93 -0.38 -10.01 25.89
N GLY A 94 -1.71 -9.83 25.93
CA GLY A 94 -2.70 -10.88 25.69
C GLY A 94 -3.07 -11.10 24.22
N THR A 95 -4.11 -11.91 24.00
CA THR A 95 -4.73 -12.16 22.69
C THR A 95 -5.94 -11.26 22.42
N GLU A 96 -6.19 -10.30 23.32
CA GLU A 96 -7.40 -9.47 23.39
C GLU A 96 -7.24 -8.11 22.70
N TRP A 97 -6.39 -8.01 21.69
CA TRP A 97 -6.26 -6.78 20.91
C TRP A 97 -7.41 -6.57 19.92
N TYR A 98 -8.23 -7.62 19.70
CA TYR A 98 -9.45 -7.55 18.90
C TYR A 98 -10.48 -8.58 19.36
N SER A 99 -11.75 -8.22 19.19
CA SER A 99 -12.91 -9.10 19.34
C SER A 99 -13.50 -9.41 17.97
N VAL A 100 -14.12 -10.58 17.86
CA VAL A 100 -14.84 -11.00 16.66
C VAL A 100 -16.28 -11.20 17.06
N ASN A 101 -17.19 -10.63 16.28
CA ASN A 101 -18.62 -10.88 16.38
C ASN A 101 -19.09 -11.31 14.99
N SER A 102 -19.44 -12.58 14.85
CA SER A 102 -19.89 -13.18 13.61
C SER A 102 -21.41 -13.09 13.50
N GLU A 103 -21.91 -12.69 12.34
CA GLU A 103 -23.35 -12.69 12.11
C GLU A 103 -23.82 -14.14 11.84
N LEU A 104 -24.44 -14.75 12.86
CA LEU A 104 -24.95 -16.12 12.78
C LEU A 104 -26.31 -16.14 12.07
N SER A 105 -26.28 -16.02 10.75
CA SER A 105 -27.48 -16.13 9.91
C SER A 105 -27.88 -17.59 9.65
N ASP A 106 -29.15 -17.81 9.30
CA ASP A 106 -29.65 -19.12 8.86
C ASP A 106 -28.86 -19.69 7.66
N GLU A 107 -28.41 -18.81 6.76
CA GLU A 107 -27.56 -19.20 5.64
C GLU A 107 -26.20 -19.72 6.11
N TYR A 108 -25.60 -19.03 7.09
CA TYR A 108 -24.33 -19.43 7.68
C TYR A 108 -24.43 -20.80 8.35
N LEU A 109 -25.49 -21.05 9.12
CA LEU A 109 -25.77 -22.34 9.76
C LEU A 109 -25.94 -23.47 8.73
N ARG A 110 -26.74 -23.24 7.68
CA ARG A 110 -26.92 -24.21 6.59
C ARG A 110 -25.59 -24.51 5.88
N ARG A 111 -24.79 -23.48 5.60
CA ARG A 111 -23.47 -23.63 4.96
C ARG A 111 -22.51 -24.43 5.83
N PHE A 112 -22.52 -24.17 7.14
CA PHE A 112 -21.71 -24.90 8.12
C PHE A 112 -22.09 -26.38 8.19
N GLN A 113 -23.38 -26.69 8.36
CA GLN A 113 -23.88 -28.07 8.38
C GLN A 113 -23.52 -28.83 7.10
N ARG A 114 -23.69 -28.20 5.93
CA ARG A 114 -23.31 -28.78 4.64
C ARG A 114 -21.80 -29.08 4.57
N ARG A 115 -20.94 -28.15 4.99
CA ARG A 115 -19.48 -28.35 4.98
C ARG A 115 -19.05 -29.48 5.91
N ARG A 116 -19.64 -29.57 7.11
CA ARG A 116 -19.29 -30.62 8.10
C ARG A 116 -19.49 -32.04 7.57
N ARG A 117 -20.45 -32.28 6.68
CA ARG A 117 -20.64 -33.59 6.04
C ARG A 117 -19.41 -34.06 5.26
N THR A 118 -18.63 -33.13 4.72
CA THR A 118 -17.43 -33.40 3.91
C THR A 118 -16.12 -33.15 4.65
N LYS A 119 -16.13 -32.28 5.66
CA LYS A 119 -14.96 -31.85 6.43
C LYS A 119 -15.32 -31.78 7.91
N PRO A 120 -15.23 -32.90 8.66
CA PRO A 120 -15.44 -32.89 10.11
C PRO A 120 -14.39 -32.02 10.81
N LEU A 121 -14.79 -31.38 11.91
CA LEU A 121 -13.90 -30.53 12.73
C LEU A 121 -12.86 -31.35 13.50
N ILE A 122 -13.24 -32.54 13.95
CA ILE A 122 -12.40 -33.47 14.72
C ILE A 122 -12.72 -34.89 14.24
N GLY A 123 -11.68 -35.69 13.99
CA GLY A 123 -11.82 -37.09 13.58
C GLY A 123 -12.35 -37.29 12.15
N SER A 124 -12.74 -38.52 11.83
CA SER A 124 -13.26 -38.92 10.52
C SER A 124 -14.79 -38.86 10.40
N GLN A 125 -15.50 -38.70 11.52
CA GLN A 125 -16.96 -38.70 11.56
C GLN A 125 -17.55 -37.35 12.00
N PRO A 126 -18.64 -36.88 11.37
CA PRO A 126 -19.28 -35.64 11.76
C PRO A 126 -20.11 -35.83 13.04
N LEU A 127 -19.57 -35.45 14.19
CA LEU A 127 -20.35 -35.34 15.44
C LEU A 127 -21.49 -34.30 15.25
N PRO A 128 -22.72 -34.56 15.74
CA PRO A 128 -23.81 -33.58 15.71
C PRO A 128 -23.58 -32.52 16.78
N THR A 129 -22.88 -31.44 16.42
CA THR A 129 -22.69 -30.26 17.27
C THR A 129 -23.51 -29.12 16.70
N GLN A 130 -24.40 -28.53 17.49
CA GLN A 130 -25.05 -27.27 17.13
C GLN A 130 -24.00 -26.16 17.20
N LEU A 131 -24.06 -25.22 16.26
CA LEU A 131 -23.11 -24.11 16.21
C LEU A 131 -23.70 -22.96 17.01
N ASP A 132 -23.18 -22.78 18.21
CA ASP A 132 -23.51 -21.62 19.04
C ASP A 132 -22.73 -20.38 18.58
N GLN A 133 -23.24 -19.19 18.92
CA GLN A 133 -22.61 -17.91 18.61
C GLN A 133 -21.14 -17.87 19.04
N GLU A 134 -20.84 -18.28 20.28
CA GLU A 134 -19.46 -18.33 20.80
C GLU A 134 -18.56 -19.24 19.97
N THR A 135 -19.08 -20.38 19.51
CA THR A 135 -18.31 -21.31 18.67
C THR A 135 -18.06 -20.70 17.30
N ALA A 136 -19.04 -19.98 16.72
CA ALA A 136 -18.87 -19.28 15.46
C ALA A 136 -17.80 -18.18 15.57
N ASP A 137 -17.83 -17.40 16.64
CA ASP A 137 -16.85 -16.34 16.91
C ASP A 137 -15.45 -16.90 17.10
N VAL A 138 -15.30 -17.99 17.86
CA VAL A 138 -14.01 -18.67 18.06
C VAL A 138 -13.48 -19.24 16.74
N LEU A 139 -14.32 -19.82 15.90
CA LEU A 139 -13.90 -20.34 14.59
C LEU A 139 -13.41 -19.21 13.68
N VAL A 140 -14.15 -18.11 13.59
CA VAL A 140 -13.74 -16.95 12.78
C VAL A 140 -12.46 -16.33 13.34
N LYS A 141 -12.37 -16.13 14.66
CA LYS A 141 -11.16 -15.63 15.33
C LYS A 141 -9.95 -16.53 15.04
N THR A 142 -10.10 -17.85 15.11
CA THR A 142 -9.02 -18.80 14.82
C THR A 142 -8.53 -18.69 13.38
N VAL A 143 -9.44 -18.51 12.41
CA VAL A 143 -9.07 -18.32 10.99
C VAL A 143 -8.34 -17.00 10.79
N ILE A 144 -8.82 -15.92 11.42
CA ILE A 144 -8.17 -14.61 11.35
C ILE A 144 -6.77 -14.67 11.99
N ASP A 145 -6.64 -15.26 13.18
CA ASP A 145 -5.35 -15.45 13.85
C ASP A 145 -4.38 -16.29 13.03
N HIS A 146 -4.86 -17.31 12.31
CA HIS A 146 -4.04 -18.09 11.39
C HIS A 146 -3.44 -17.20 10.29
N TYR A 147 -4.25 -16.35 9.66
CA TYR A 147 -3.76 -15.42 8.64
C TYR A 147 -2.86 -14.32 9.21
N HIS A 148 -3.17 -13.80 10.40
CA HIS A 148 -2.31 -12.82 11.07
C HIS A 148 -0.91 -13.37 11.36
N ARG A 149 -0.80 -14.64 11.74
CA ARG A 149 0.50 -15.30 11.94
C ARG A 149 1.19 -15.60 10.62
N LEU A 150 0.45 -16.08 9.61
CA LEU A 150 1.01 -16.48 8.32
C LEU A 150 1.62 -15.30 7.54
N PHE A 151 0.98 -14.13 7.62
CA PHE A 151 1.41 -12.92 6.89
C PHE A 151 2.05 -11.85 7.80
N ASP A 152 2.48 -12.24 9.00
CA ASP A 152 3.14 -11.37 9.99
C ASP A 152 2.44 -10.01 10.19
N PHE A 153 1.12 -10.06 10.37
CA PHE A 153 0.27 -8.87 10.44
C PHE A 153 0.70 -7.92 11.57
N ARG A 154 1.11 -8.46 12.72
CA ARG A 154 1.53 -7.66 13.88
C ARG A 154 2.77 -6.82 13.58
N ALA A 155 3.81 -7.41 12.98
CA ALA A 155 4.99 -6.65 12.59
C ALA A 155 4.63 -5.56 11.58
N ASN A 156 3.79 -5.87 10.60
CA ASN A 156 3.35 -4.92 9.58
C ASN A 156 2.58 -3.73 10.17
N VAL A 157 1.68 -3.95 11.12
CA VAL A 157 0.97 -2.87 11.83
C VAL A 157 1.94 -2.03 12.67
N VAL A 158 2.91 -2.65 13.34
CA VAL A 158 3.94 -1.91 14.08
C VAL A 158 4.79 -1.06 13.14
N SER A 159 5.22 -1.59 11.99
CA SER A 159 5.94 -0.81 10.98
C SER A 159 5.10 0.36 10.44
N PHE A 160 3.80 0.14 10.22
CA PHE A 160 2.88 1.21 9.86
C PHE A 160 2.80 2.29 10.94
N ALA A 161 2.66 1.93 12.22
CA ALA A 161 2.65 2.90 13.32
C ALA A 161 3.97 3.67 13.44
N ILE A 162 5.12 2.99 13.28
CA ILE A 162 6.44 3.63 13.31
C ILE A 162 6.57 4.66 12.18
N GLU A 163 6.10 4.34 10.97
CA GLU A 163 6.11 5.29 9.85
C GLU A 163 5.25 6.53 10.16
N ALA A 164 4.09 6.34 10.81
CA ALA A 164 3.21 7.42 11.22
C ALA A 164 3.88 8.33 12.26
N ILE A 165 4.56 7.76 13.25
CA ILE A 165 5.26 8.53 14.29
C ILE A 165 6.43 9.32 13.67
N LYS A 166 7.21 8.69 12.78
CA LYS A 166 8.38 9.33 12.16
C LYS A 166 8.03 10.45 11.17
N TYR A 167 7.05 10.21 10.30
CA TYR A 167 6.78 11.09 9.16
C TYR A 167 5.41 11.75 9.23
N GLY A 168 4.67 11.57 10.33
CA GLY A 168 3.30 12.06 10.52
C GLY A 168 2.23 11.27 9.77
N THR A 169 2.62 10.51 8.74
CA THR A 169 1.72 9.74 7.87
C THR A 169 2.27 8.37 7.59
N ALA A 170 1.42 7.36 7.69
CA ALA A 170 1.72 6.00 7.28
C ALA A 170 0.79 5.53 6.18
N VAL A 171 1.34 4.70 5.31
CA VAL A 171 0.58 4.06 4.25
C VAL A 171 0.86 2.57 4.28
N SER A 172 -0.18 1.77 4.12
CA SER A 172 -0.05 0.35 3.83
C SER A 172 -0.95 -0.03 2.68
N GLN A 173 -0.60 -1.13 2.02
CA GLN A 173 -1.40 -1.67 0.94
C GLN A 173 -1.81 -3.09 1.27
N VAL A 174 -3.10 -3.37 1.24
CA VAL A 174 -3.65 -4.71 1.42
C VAL A 174 -3.70 -5.40 0.06
N ARG A 175 -2.96 -6.50 -0.09
CA ARG A 175 -2.99 -7.30 -1.33
C ARG A 175 -3.12 -8.77 -1.04
N GLU A 176 -3.74 -9.49 -1.96
CA GLU A 176 -3.65 -10.95 -1.98
C GLU A 176 -2.21 -11.36 -2.33
N VAL A 177 -1.56 -12.09 -1.43
CA VAL A 177 -0.19 -12.57 -1.58
C VAL A 177 -0.19 -14.09 -1.58
N ASN A 178 0.64 -14.67 -2.45
CA ASN A 178 0.93 -16.09 -2.46
C ASN A 178 2.05 -16.37 -1.45
N HIS A 179 1.74 -17.04 -0.34
CA HIS A 179 2.73 -17.58 0.59
C HIS A 179 3.07 -19.02 0.20
N PRO A 180 4.35 -19.37 -0.02
CA PRO A 180 4.72 -20.77 -0.28
C PRO A 180 4.39 -21.62 0.95
N ASN A 181 3.70 -22.73 0.76
CA ASN A 181 3.42 -23.68 1.83
C ASN A 181 4.61 -24.64 1.95
N LEU A 182 5.50 -24.36 2.90
CA LEU A 182 6.63 -25.23 3.21
C LEU A 182 6.10 -26.46 3.95
N SER A 183 6.13 -27.61 3.29
CA SER A 183 5.78 -28.88 3.90
C SER A 183 7.02 -29.57 4.44
N ASN A 184 6.89 -30.28 5.56
CA ASN A 184 7.94 -31.15 6.10
C ASN A 184 8.18 -32.43 5.26
N ASP A 185 7.54 -32.57 4.09
CA ASP A 185 7.80 -33.65 3.14
C ASP A 185 9.11 -33.39 2.36
N PHE A 186 9.81 -34.45 1.94
CA PHE A 186 11.09 -34.38 1.19
C PHE A 186 11.05 -33.51 -0.09
N ARG A 187 9.86 -33.23 -0.63
CA ARG A 187 9.66 -32.36 -1.80
C ARG A 187 9.53 -30.86 -1.46
N GLY A 188 9.55 -30.49 -0.16
CA GLY A 188 9.73 -29.14 0.37
C GLY A 188 8.60 -28.13 0.16
N LEU A 189 7.76 -28.26 -0.87
CA LEU A 189 6.70 -27.30 -1.22
C LEU A 189 5.39 -28.02 -1.56
N LYS A 190 4.32 -27.72 -0.81
CA LYS A 190 2.98 -28.31 -0.98
C LYS A 190 1.98 -27.27 -1.52
N GLY A 191 2.40 -26.55 -2.55
CA GLY A 191 1.64 -25.47 -3.21
C GLY A 191 1.76 -24.11 -2.51
N ASN A 192 0.98 -23.14 -2.97
CA ASN A 192 0.95 -21.78 -2.41
C ASN A 192 -0.39 -21.54 -1.69
N ILE A 193 -0.34 -21.04 -0.46
CA ILE A 193 -1.51 -20.52 0.24
C ILE A 193 -1.70 -19.07 -0.21
N ARG A 194 -2.92 -18.70 -0.59
CA ARG A 194 -3.28 -17.31 -0.89
C ARG A 194 -3.98 -16.70 0.31
N GLY A 195 -3.69 -15.45 0.59
CA GLY A 195 -4.40 -14.70 1.59
C GLY A 195 -4.08 -13.22 1.55
N PRO A 196 -4.84 -12.41 2.29
CA PRO A 196 -4.62 -10.98 2.39
C PRO A 196 -3.38 -10.70 3.25
N ALA A 197 -2.50 -9.85 2.75
CA ALA A 197 -1.36 -9.33 3.48
C ALA A 197 -1.40 -7.80 3.46
N MET A 198 -1.23 -7.19 4.64
CA MET A 198 -0.97 -5.76 4.77
C MET A 198 0.52 -5.54 4.55
N ILE A 199 0.86 -4.73 3.54
CA ILE A 199 2.25 -4.42 3.18
C ILE A 199 2.49 -2.94 3.47
N PRO A 200 3.25 -2.59 4.52
CA PRO A 200 3.63 -1.21 4.78
C PRO A 200 4.40 -0.62 3.58
N ARG A 201 4.10 0.62 3.25
CA ARG A 201 4.77 1.40 2.20
C ARG A 201 5.31 2.65 2.82
N SER A 202 6.51 3.05 2.41
CA SER A 202 7.02 4.33 2.86
C SER A 202 6.25 5.48 2.22
N ILE A 203 5.90 6.48 3.03
CA ILE A 203 5.24 7.70 2.54
C ILE A 203 6.14 8.47 1.57
N LYS A 204 7.47 8.35 1.72
CA LYS A 204 8.45 8.93 0.80
C LYS A 204 8.29 8.46 -0.64
N ASN A 205 7.79 7.23 -0.82
CA ASN A 205 7.55 6.66 -2.14
C ASN A 205 6.07 6.74 -2.57
N THR A 206 5.19 7.31 -1.73
CA THR A 206 3.75 7.33 -1.96
C THR A 206 3.20 8.75 -1.97
N TYR A 207 2.50 9.11 -3.04
CA TYR A 207 1.93 10.44 -3.25
C TYR A 207 0.42 10.34 -3.07
N LEU A 208 -0.08 11.01 -2.04
CA LEU A 208 -1.49 11.02 -1.69
C LEU A 208 -2.23 12.08 -2.51
N ASP A 209 -3.53 11.93 -2.64
CA ASP A 209 -4.38 12.93 -3.28
C ASP A 209 -4.54 14.13 -2.35
N ASP A 210 -4.28 15.33 -2.85
CA ASP A 210 -4.50 16.61 -2.17
C ASP A 210 -5.94 17.11 -2.28
N THR A 211 -6.80 16.35 -2.96
CA THR A 211 -8.22 16.67 -3.13
C THR A 211 -9.19 15.71 -2.40
N PRO A 212 -8.90 15.19 -1.18
CA PRO A 212 -9.69 14.13 -0.55
C PRO A 212 -11.14 14.54 -0.23
N HIS A 213 -11.42 15.86 -0.18
CA HIS A 213 -12.73 16.44 0.08
C HIS A 213 -13.32 17.19 -1.12
N SER A 214 -12.75 16.99 -2.32
CA SER A 214 -13.26 17.63 -3.53
C SER A 214 -14.58 16.96 -3.94
N ALA A 215 -15.69 17.59 -3.58
CA ALA A 215 -17.01 17.27 -4.11
C ALA A 215 -17.21 18.07 -5.40
N MET A 216 -17.60 17.40 -6.48
CA MET A 216 -18.04 18.10 -7.69
C MET A 216 -19.35 18.85 -7.38
N SER A 217 -19.59 19.97 -8.06
CA SER A 217 -20.78 20.81 -7.86
C SER A 217 -22.12 20.08 -8.06
N GLU A 218 -22.11 18.94 -8.73
CA GLU A 218 -23.27 18.09 -9.01
C GLU A 218 -23.49 16.98 -7.96
N GLY A 219 -22.71 16.97 -6.87
CA GLY A 219 -22.81 15.95 -5.81
C GLY A 219 -22.14 14.61 -6.16
N LEU A 220 -21.39 14.56 -7.26
CA LEU A 220 -20.54 13.42 -7.62
C LEU A 220 -19.20 13.52 -6.88
N PHE A 221 -18.86 12.45 -6.16
CA PHE A 221 -17.59 12.33 -5.46
C PHE A 221 -16.64 11.47 -6.30
N SER A 222 -15.52 12.04 -6.75
CA SER A 222 -14.42 11.26 -7.33
C SER A 222 -13.63 10.65 -6.19
N ALA A 223 -13.42 9.34 -6.24
CA ALA A 223 -12.60 8.67 -5.26
C ALA A 223 -11.14 9.17 -5.36
N PRO A 224 -10.45 9.39 -4.22
CA PRO A 224 -9.09 9.91 -4.23
C PRO A 224 -8.14 8.92 -4.89
N ALA A 225 -7.12 9.43 -5.57
CA ALA A 225 -6.12 8.61 -6.23
C ALA A 225 -4.79 8.58 -5.48
N THR A 226 -4.20 7.40 -5.36
CA THR A 226 -2.87 7.20 -4.76
C THR A 226 -1.86 6.81 -5.82
N ILE A 227 -0.67 7.41 -5.76
CA ILE A 227 0.45 7.06 -6.63
C ILE A 227 1.58 6.47 -5.80
N GLU A 228 1.98 5.24 -6.08
CA GLU A 228 3.19 4.63 -5.51
C GLU A 228 4.31 4.61 -6.55
N SER A 229 5.47 5.18 -6.22
CA SER A 229 6.68 5.09 -7.04
C SER A 229 7.60 3.97 -6.51
N SER A 230 8.16 3.19 -7.42
CA SER A 230 9.12 2.13 -7.10
C SER A 230 10.11 1.94 -8.25
N PHE A 231 11.35 1.56 -7.96
CA PHE A 231 12.34 1.26 -9.01
C PHE A 231 12.44 -0.26 -9.21
N GLN A 232 12.40 -0.71 -10.46
CA GLN A 232 12.55 -2.14 -10.78
C GLN A 232 13.48 -2.33 -11.97
N HIS A 233 14.33 -3.36 -11.90
CA HIS A 233 15.18 -3.75 -13.02
C HIS A 233 14.31 -4.14 -14.23
N LEU A 234 14.67 -3.65 -15.42
CA LEU A 234 13.88 -3.88 -16.64
C LEU A 234 13.70 -5.37 -16.96
N GLU A 235 14.72 -6.19 -16.70
CA GLU A 235 14.65 -7.64 -16.88
C GLU A 235 13.65 -8.31 -15.94
N LYS A 236 13.61 -7.88 -14.67
CA LYS A 236 12.63 -8.37 -13.69
C LYS A 236 11.22 -7.99 -14.11
N LEU A 237 11.02 -6.78 -14.65
CA LEU A 237 9.74 -6.34 -15.20
C LEU A 237 9.31 -7.21 -16.39
N LYS A 238 10.23 -7.46 -17.34
CA LYS A 238 9.98 -8.36 -18.49
C LYS A 238 9.59 -9.77 -18.04
N LYS A 239 10.28 -10.32 -17.02
CA LYS A 239 9.95 -11.63 -16.44
C LYS A 239 8.59 -11.62 -15.75
N ALA A 240 8.29 -10.59 -14.96
CA ALA A 240 7.00 -10.44 -14.28
C ALA A 240 5.83 -10.35 -15.28
N ALA A 241 6.00 -9.60 -16.37
CA ALA A 241 5.00 -9.50 -17.43
C ALA A 241 4.78 -10.81 -18.19
N ARG A 242 5.85 -11.59 -18.43
CA ARG A 242 5.75 -12.93 -19.03
C ARG A 242 5.02 -13.92 -18.14
N LEU A 243 5.30 -13.92 -16.83
CA LEU A 243 4.66 -14.82 -15.87
C LEU A 243 3.21 -14.42 -15.57
N GLY A 244 2.91 -13.12 -15.53
CA GLY A 244 1.56 -12.63 -15.25
C GLY A 244 0.62 -12.72 -16.46
N GLY A 245 1.13 -12.59 -17.67
CA GLY A 245 0.33 -12.69 -18.90
C GLY A 245 -0.69 -11.55 -19.09
N LYS A 246 -1.47 -11.64 -20.17
CA LYS A 246 -2.50 -10.64 -20.51
C LYS A 246 -3.66 -10.63 -19.50
N ASP A 247 -3.96 -11.78 -18.90
CA ASP A 247 -5.06 -11.95 -17.92
C ASP A 247 -4.85 -11.09 -16.67
N GLN A 248 -3.60 -10.83 -16.30
CA GLN A 248 -3.23 -9.93 -15.19
C GLN A 248 -3.08 -8.46 -15.62
N GLY A 249 -3.53 -8.12 -16.83
CA GLY A 249 -3.55 -6.76 -17.35
C GLY A 249 -2.24 -6.26 -17.97
N TRP A 250 -1.23 -7.12 -18.16
CA TRP A 250 0.08 -6.72 -18.66
C TRP A 250 0.06 -6.35 -20.15
N MET A 251 0.71 -5.24 -20.48
CA MET A 251 0.86 -4.73 -21.85
C MET A 251 2.26 -5.04 -22.39
N ILE A 252 2.49 -6.29 -22.79
CA ILE A 252 3.82 -6.80 -23.17
C ILE A 252 4.44 -6.00 -24.34
N GLY A 253 3.63 -5.52 -25.29
CA GLY A 253 4.11 -4.70 -26.40
C GLY A 253 4.82 -3.43 -25.93
N GLN A 254 4.19 -2.70 -25.00
CA GLN A 254 4.73 -1.46 -24.43
C GLN A 254 6.02 -1.70 -23.64
N ILE A 255 6.16 -2.86 -22.98
CA ILE A 255 7.34 -3.19 -22.17
C ILE A 255 8.58 -3.48 -23.04
N LYS A 256 8.40 -3.95 -24.28
CA LYS A 256 9.53 -4.22 -25.19
C LYS A 256 10.20 -2.92 -25.65
N GLU A 257 9.43 -1.85 -25.77
CA GLU A 257 9.87 -0.51 -26.22
C GLU A 257 10.44 0.35 -25.09
N LEU A 258 10.54 -0.19 -23.88
CA LEU A 258 11.11 0.53 -22.73
C LEU A 258 12.63 0.51 -22.75
N GLU A 259 13.21 1.67 -22.55
CA GLU A 259 14.64 1.85 -22.28
C GLU A 259 14.87 2.12 -20.80
N PRO A 260 15.87 1.46 -20.18
CA PRO A 260 16.20 1.70 -18.77
C PRO A 260 16.68 3.13 -18.57
N LEU A 261 16.59 3.61 -17.33
CA LEU A 261 17.20 4.87 -16.90
C LEU A 261 18.73 4.82 -17.10
N GLY A 262 19.30 5.97 -17.46
CA GLY A 262 20.73 6.15 -17.69
C GLY A 262 21.60 6.02 -16.41
N GLN A 263 22.88 6.37 -16.52
CA GLN A 263 23.89 6.19 -15.46
C GLN A 263 23.74 7.09 -14.23
N ALA A 264 22.77 8.02 -14.19
CA ALA A 264 22.57 8.87 -13.02
C ALA A 264 22.06 8.04 -11.81
N ASP A 265 22.68 8.25 -10.65
CA ASP A 265 22.24 7.78 -9.32
C ASP A 265 22.17 6.26 -9.06
N ASN A 266 23.15 5.46 -9.51
CA ASN A 266 23.20 4.01 -9.24
C ASN A 266 21.93 3.22 -9.67
N LYS A 267 21.11 3.80 -10.56
CA LYS A 267 19.85 3.23 -11.08
C LYS A 267 20.02 2.63 -12.48
N GLN A 268 21.24 2.32 -12.87
CA GLN A 268 21.53 1.72 -14.17
C GLN A 268 20.72 0.44 -14.36
N GLY A 269 20.06 0.29 -15.51
CA GLY A 269 19.23 -0.88 -15.82
C GLY A 269 17.84 -0.91 -15.17
N HIS A 270 17.48 0.12 -14.39
CA HIS A 270 16.18 0.22 -13.74
C HIS A 270 15.20 1.09 -14.52
N VAL A 271 13.91 0.90 -14.27
CA VAL A 271 12.83 1.80 -14.67
C VAL A 271 12.06 2.23 -13.42
N GLU A 272 11.58 3.47 -13.40
CA GLU A 272 10.65 3.92 -12.35
C GLU A 272 9.25 3.41 -12.71
N LEU A 273 8.58 2.75 -11.76
CA LEU A 273 7.22 2.27 -11.88
C LEU A 273 6.31 3.12 -11.00
N LEU A 274 5.39 3.82 -11.65
CA LEU A 274 4.32 4.56 -11.02
C LEU A 274 3.05 3.70 -11.03
N LYS A 275 2.56 3.32 -9.86
CA LYS A 275 1.29 2.61 -9.71
C LYS A 275 0.23 3.62 -9.27
N TRP A 276 -0.74 3.84 -10.13
CA TRP A 276 -1.95 4.60 -9.85
C TRP A 276 -3.05 3.66 -9.37
N GLU A 277 -3.73 4.06 -8.30
CA GLU A 277 -4.95 3.44 -7.82
C GLU A 277 -5.97 4.52 -7.48
N GLY A 278 -7.10 4.54 -8.17
CA GLY A 278 -8.12 5.56 -7.97
C GLY A 278 -8.99 5.74 -9.20
N ASP A 279 -9.86 6.74 -9.14
CA ASP A 279 -10.62 7.18 -10.30
C ASP A 279 -9.69 7.91 -11.29
N LEU A 280 -9.97 7.78 -12.59
CA LEU A 280 -9.18 8.42 -13.63
C LEU A 280 -10.10 9.02 -14.69
N ILE A 281 -9.88 10.30 -14.99
CA ILE A 281 -10.61 11.03 -16.03
C ILE A 281 -9.67 11.28 -17.20
N VAL A 282 -10.02 10.76 -18.38
CA VAL A 282 -9.27 10.97 -19.62
C VAL A 282 -9.99 12.02 -20.45
N PRO A 283 -9.45 13.26 -20.56
CA PRO A 283 -10.08 14.30 -21.35
C PRO A 283 -9.96 13.98 -22.85
N ARG A 284 -11.09 14.05 -23.56
CA ARG A 284 -11.13 13.98 -25.03
C ARG A 284 -11.86 15.21 -25.56
N LYS A 285 -11.58 15.61 -26.81
CA LYS A 285 -12.24 16.76 -27.48
C LYS A 285 -13.76 16.65 -27.62
N GLY A 286 -14.37 15.50 -27.30
CA GLY A 286 -15.81 15.28 -27.30
C GLY A 286 -16.33 14.94 -25.91
N LYS A 287 -16.32 13.64 -25.58
CA LYS A 287 -16.74 13.13 -24.26
C LYS A 287 -15.53 12.59 -23.51
N SER A 288 -15.25 13.16 -22.34
CA SER A 288 -14.24 12.62 -21.43
C SER A 288 -14.64 11.21 -20.99
N ILE A 289 -13.66 10.32 -20.91
CA ILE A 289 -13.86 8.96 -20.40
C ILE A 289 -13.62 8.99 -18.90
N PHE A 290 -14.58 8.47 -18.14
CA PHE A 290 -14.43 8.25 -16.71
C PHE A 290 -14.16 6.77 -16.44
N LEU A 291 -13.03 6.48 -15.80
CA LEU A 291 -12.59 5.14 -15.44
C LEU A 291 -12.61 5.02 -13.90
N PRO A 292 -13.66 4.43 -13.31
CA PRO A 292 -13.76 4.31 -11.85
C PRO A 292 -12.83 3.23 -11.31
N ASN A 293 -12.15 3.53 -10.19
CA ASN A 293 -11.34 2.63 -9.37
C ASN A 293 -10.43 1.70 -10.21
N VAL A 294 -9.53 2.30 -10.98
CA VAL A 294 -8.60 1.58 -11.86
C VAL A 294 -7.21 1.48 -11.26
N LEU A 295 -6.51 0.40 -11.61
CA LEU A 295 -5.12 0.13 -11.27
C LEU A 295 -4.26 0.25 -12.53
N VAL A 296 -3.57 1.37 -12.67
CA VAL A 296 -2.67 1.62 -13.81
C VAL A 296 -1.23 1.58 -13.34
N THR A 297 -0.35 0.85 -14.05
CA THR A 297 1.09 0.91 -13.81
C THR A 297 1.75 1.53 -15.03
N VAL A 298 2.46 2.63 -14.81
CA VAL A 298 3.23 3.36 -15.82
C VAL A 298 4.71 3.14 -15.53
N ALA A 299 5.47 2.73 -16.55
CA ALA A 299 6.92 2.67 -16.47
C ALA A 299 7.51 3.94 -17.09
N VAL A 300 8.36 4.62 -16.34
CA VAL A 300 9.13 5.79 -16.76
C VAL A 300 10.58 5.34 -16.94
N GLY A 301 10.99 5.27 -18.21
CA GLY A 301 12.36 5.01 -18.64
C GLY A 301 13.03 6.27 -19.19
N ASN A 302 14.16 6.09 -19.89
CA ASN A 302 14.88 7.21 -20.52
C ASN A 302 14.11 7.86 -21.68
N ASN A 303 13.22 7.10 -22.32
CA ASN A 303 12.38 7.58 -23.41
C ASN A 303 11.17 8.36 -22.89
N ALA A 304 10.00 7.72 -22.91
CA ALA A 304 8.72 8.31 -22.53
C ALA A 304 8.02 7.42 -21.49
N PRO A 305 7.14 7.99 -20.64
CA PRO A 305 6.28 7.19 -19.77
C PRO A 305 5.36 6.31 -20.61
N ARG A 306 5.28 5.02 -20.28
CA ARG A 306 4.41 4.07 -20.98
C ARG A 306 3.57 3.25 -20.01
N PRO A 307 2.27 3.03 -20.28
CA PRO A 307 1.46 2.13 -19.47
C PRO A 307 1.91 0.69 -19.73
N VAL A 308 2.33 0.00 -18.68
CA VAL A 308 2.80 -1.39 -18.73
C VAL A 308 1.79 -2.37 -18.19
N ARG A 309 0.82 -1.89 -17.40
CA ARG A 309 -0.24 -2.71 -16.82
C ARG A 309 -1.49 -1.89 -16.58
N PHE A 310 -2.64 -2.47 -16.90
CA PHE A 310 -3.96 -1.90 -16.57
C PHE A 310 -4.86 -2.99 -16.05
N ARG A 311 -5.50 -2.76 -14.91
CA ARG A 311 -6.52 -3.63 -14.33
C ARG A 311 -7.66 -2.78 -13.77
N GLU A 312 -8.86 -3.30 -13.86
CA GLU A 312 -9.99 -2.80 -13.08
C GLU A 312 -9.89 -3.40 -11.67
N ASN A 313 -10.18 -2.59 -10.65
CA ASN A 313 -10.24 -3.10 -9.30
C ASN A 313 -11.53 -3.92 -9.13
N LEU A 314 -11.39 -5.17 -8.70
CA LEU A 314 -12.54 -6.08 -8.53
C LEU A 314 -13.37 -5.73 -7.29
N VAL A 315 -12.75 -5.04 -6.32
CA VAL A 315 -13.39 -4.63 -5.08
C VAL A 315 -13.78 -3.15 -5.14
N PRO A 316 -14.90 -2.75 -4.53
CA PRO A 316 -15.39 -1.37 -4.57
C PRO A 316 -14.59 -0.40 -3.67
N PHE A 317 -13.55 -0.89 -2.98
CA PHE A 317 -12.72 -0.12 -2.05
C PHE A 317 -11.26 -0.06 -2.51
N HIS A 318 -10.54 0.96 -2.05
CA HIS A 318 -9.10 1.07 -2.28
C HIS A 318 -8.32 0.09 -1.41
N SER A 319 -7.25 -0.45 -1.98
CA SER A 319 -6.28 -1.32 -1.32
C SER A 319 -5.35 -0.57 -0.38
N TYR A 320 -5.25 0.75 -0.50
CA TYR A 320 -4.42 1.59 0.35
C TYR A 320 -5.16 1.95 1.65
N VAL A 321 -4.50 1.70 2.78
CA VAL A 321 -4.88 2.17 4.10
C VAL A 321 -3.91 3.27 4.49
N ILE A 322 -4.45 4.47 4.72
CA ILE A 322 -3.68 5.67 5.08
C ILE A 322 -4.02 6.01 6.53
N GLY A 323 -2.99 6.26 7.33
CA GLY A 323 -3.12 6.67 8.72
C GLY A 323 -2.26 7.90 8.99
N HIS A 324 -2.68 8.70 9.96
CA HIS A 324 -1.96 9.90 10.37
C HIS A 324 -1.73 9.86 11.87
N TYR A 325 -0.56 10.32 12.30
CA TYR A 325 -0.29 10.54 13.72
C TYR A 325 -1.10 11.72 14.24
N MET A 326 -0.98 12.87 13.56
CA MET A 326 -1.78 14.07 13.83
C MET A 326 -1.97 14.85 12.53
N ARG A 327 -3.15 15.46 12.35
CA ARG A 327 -3.45 16.35 11.21
C ARG A 327 -3.57 17.79 11.71
N GLU A 328 -2.90 18.71 11.03
CA GLU A 328 -3.00 20.15 11.29
C GLU A 328 -4.06 20.82 10.42
N ASP A 329 -4.12 20.47 9.13
CA ASP A 329 -5.10 21.00 8.17
C ASP A 329 -5.88 19.82 7.56
N VAL A 330 -7.18 20.02 7.37
CA VAL A 330 -8.07 19.07 6.69
C VAL A 330 -7.75 18.98 5.19
N ARG A 331 -7.14 20.02 4.63
CA ARG A 331 -6.73 20.10 3.22
C ARG A 331 -5.38 19.46 2.94
N ASP A 332 -4.54 19.27 3.97
CA ASP A 332 -3.26 18.59 3.81
C ASP A 332 -3.50 17.08 3.93
N PRO A 333 -3.26 16.29 2.87
CA PRO A 333 -3.39 14.84 2.95
C PRO A 333 -2.27 14.23 3.79
N TYR A 334 -1.25 14.99 4.18
CA TYR A 334 -0.17 14.55 5.04
C TYR A 334 -0.40 15.02 6.49
N GLY A 335 -0.18 14.11 7.42
CA GLY A 335 -0.05 14.40 8.84
C GLY A 335 1.29 15.05 9.16
N VAL A 336 1.40 15.55 10.39
CA VAL A 336 2.59 16.25 10.88
C VAL A 336 3.47 15.31 11.67
N SER A 337 4.77 15.33 11.34
CA SER A 337 5.81 14.65 12.12
C SER A 337 6.17 15.52 13.32
N ALA A 338 6.28 14.87 14.49
CA ALA A 338 6.75 15.51 15.72
C ALA A 338 8.23 15.86 15.65
#